data_AF-A0A158QQJ4-F1
#
_entry.id   AF-A0A158QQJ4-F1
#
_cell.length_a   1.000
_cell.length_b   1.000
_cell.length_c   1.000
_cell.angle_alpha   90.00
_cell.angle_beta   90.00
_cell.angle_gamma   90.00
#
_symmetry.space_group_name_H-M   'P 1'
#
loop_
_entity.id
_entity.type
_entity.pdbx_description
1 polymer ?
#
loop_
_entity_poly.entity_id
_entity_poly.type
_entity_poly.pdbx_seq_one_letter_code
_entity_poly.pdbx_strand_id
1 'polypeptide(L)'
;MSMMDLQIEKQYSFCGLSLRCATQACTAIQALLCLVLGISYRVLLEPSVIASILFGIHMFCTLLSLIFLVFCFLKRKFGTFYEVLLHAYLLSILLMALTSLFAVMFLPLAFLQQSHSFSEG
;
A
#
# COMPACT_ATOMS: atom_id res chain seq x y z
N MET A 1 -1.29 -33.93 -27.79
CA MET A 1 -1.51 -33.23 -26.51
C MET A 1 -2.64 -33.96 -25.79
N SER A 2 -2.39 -34.50 -24.59
CA SER A 2 -3.37 -35.31 -23.87
C SER A 2 -4.49 -34.43 -23.31
N MET A 3 -5.70 -34.97 -23.13
CA MET A 3 -6.82 -34.27 -22.47
C MET A 3 -6.45 -33.77 -21.06
N MET A 4 -5.52 -34.46 -20.38
CA MET A 4 -4.98 -34.05 -19.08
C MET A 4 -4.10 -32.80 -19.17
N ASP A 5 -3.30 -32.64 -20.22
CA ASP A 5 -2.45 -31.45 -20.41
C ASP A 5 -3.30 -30.18 -20.60
N LEU A 6 -4.41 -30.32 -21.34
CA LEU A 6 -5.37 -29.24 -21.60
C LEU A 6 -6.13 -28.79 -20.34
N GLN A 7 -6.42 -29.71 -19.42
CA GLN A 7 -7.04 -29.40 -18.13
C GLN A 7 -6.06 -28.66 -17.20
N ILE A 8 -4.80 -29.09 -17.16
CA ILE A 8 -3.75 -28.46 -16.34
C ILE A 8 -3.46 -27.04 -16.85
N GLU A 9 -3.32 -26.85 -18.17
CA GLU A 9 -3.07 -25.53 -18.77
C GLU A 9 -4.22 -24.55 -18.49
N LYS A 10 -5.47 -25.03 -18.58
CA LYS A 10 -6.66 -24.22 -18.28
C LYS A 10 -6.74 -23.85 -16.80
N GLN A 11 -6.41 -24.77 -15.90
CA GLN A 11 -6.39 -24.53 -14.46
C GLN A 11 -5.28 -23.56 -14.05
N TYR A 12 -4.09 -23.66 -14.63
CA TYR A 12 -2.99 -22.70 -14.46
C TYR A 12 -3.33 -21.31 -15.02
N SER A 13 -3.97 -21.25 -16.19
CA SER A 13 -4.41 -19.99 -16.80
C SER A 13 -5.46 -19.27 -15.95
N PHE A 14 -6.42 -20.02 -15.39
CA PHE A 14 -7.43 -19.49 -14.48
C PHE A 14 -6.84 -19.03 -13.14
N CYS A 15 -5.91 -19.81 -12.58
CA CYS A 15 -5.17 -19.44 -11.36
C CYS A 15 -4.34 -18.17 -11.58
N GLY A 16 -3.65 -18.06 -12.71
CA GLY A 16 -2.85 -16.89 -13.07
C GLY A 16 -3.69 -15.64 -13.36
N LEU A 17 -4.88 -15.79 -13.97
CA LEU A 17 -5.81 -14.69 -14.18
C LEU A 17 -6.38 -14.18 -12.85
N SER A 18 -6.79 -15.10 -11.96
CA SER A 18 -7.27 -14.79 -10.61
C SER A 18 -6.21 -14.07 -9.77
N LEU A 19 -4.96 -14.54 -9.81
CA LEU A 19 -3.85 -13.92 -9.09
C LEU A 19 -3.57 -12.50 -9.58
N ARG A 20 -3.58 -12.25 -10.89
CA ARG A 20 -3.39 -10.91 -11.47
C ARG A 20 -4.50 -9.94 -11.07
N CYS A 21 -5.76 -10.39 -11.13
CA CYS A 21 -6.91 -9.61 -10.70
C CYS A 21 -6.83 -9.29 -9.19
N ALA A 22 -6.45 -10.28 -8.37
CA ALA A 22 -6.25 -10.09 -6.94
C ALA A 22 -5.14 -9.09 -6.65
N THR A 23 -3.98 -9.21 -7.31
CA THR A 23 -2.88 -8.25 -7.14
C THR A 23 -3.29 -6.83 -7.53
N GLN A 24 -3.99 -6.65 -8.65
CA GLN A 24 -4.49 -5.33 -9.07
C GLN A 24 -5.46 -4.75 -8.05
N ALA A 25 -6.41 -5.54 -7.57
CA ALA A 25 -7.37 -5.11 -6.55
C ALA A 25 -6.66 -4.73 -5.24
N CYS A 26 -5.74 -5.57 -4.75
CA CYS A 26 -4.95 -5.30 -3.54
C CYS A 26 -4.10 -4.03 -3.69
N THR A 27 -3.47 -3.83 -4.85
CA THR A 27 -2.65 -2.64 -5.13
C THR A 27 -3.51 -1.37 -5.11
N ALA A 28 -4.70 -1.43 -5.71
CA ALA A 28 -5.65 -0.32 -5.71
C ALA A 28 -6.15 0.00 -4.29
N ILE A 29 -6.47 -1.02 -3.51
CA ILE A 29 -6.87 -0.88 -2.09
C ILE A 29 -5.72 -0.27 -1.28
N GLN A 30 -4.48 -0.73 -1.47
CA GLN A 30 -3.32 -0.19 -0.76
C GLN A 30 -3.12 1.30 -1.08
N ALA A 31 -3.23 1.69 -2.35
CA ALA A 31 -3.10 3.09 -2.76
C ALA A 31 -4.16 3.98 -2.10
N LEU A 32 -5.41 3.50 -2.06
CA LEU A 32 -6.52 4.17 -1.39
C LEU A 32 -6.29 4.28 0.12
N LEU A 33 -5.91 3.20 0.78
CA LEU A 33 -5.61 3.19 2.22
C LEU A 33 -4.48 4.14 2.57
N CYS A 34 -3.39 4.14 1.79
CA CYS A 34 -2.27 5.07 2.02
C CYS A 34 -2.70 6.54 1.87
N LEU A 35 -3.53 6.87 0.87
CA LEU A 35 -4.05 8.23 0.70
C LEU A 35 -4.93 8.65 1.89
N VAL A 36 -5.89 7.80 2.24
CA VAL A 36 -6.83 8.09 3.33
C VAL A 36 -6.08 8.24 4.66
N LEU A 37 -5.16 7.32 4.98
CA LEU A 37 -4.37 7.39 6.21
C LEU A 37 -3.45 8.61 6.22
N GLY A 38 -2.73 8.88 5.13
CA GLY A 38 -1.85 10.04 5.03
C GLY A 38 -2.60 11.36 5.26
N ILE A 39 -3.74 11.55 4.59
CA ILE A 39 -4.58 12.73 4.77
C ILE A 39 -5.13 12.79 6.20
N SER A 40 -5.59 11.66 6.74
CA SER A 40 -6.12 11.60 8.10
C SER A 40 -5.07 12.02 9.13
N TYR A 41 -3.82 11.57 8.99
CA TYR A 41 -2.74 12.00 9.89
C TYR A 41 -2.45 13.49 9.81
N ARG A 42 -2.65 14.14 8.65
CA ARG A 42 -2.48 15.60 8.53
C ARG A 42 -3.64 16.41 9.09
N VAL A 43 -4.85 15.84 9.08
CA VAL A 43 -6.07 16.52 9.53
C VAL A 43 -6.31 16.31 11.02
N LEU A 44 -6.08 15.11 11.55
CA LEU A 44 -6.38 14.78 12.94
C LEU A 44 -5.25 15.08 13.93
N LEU A 45 -3.98 14.99 13.50
CA LEU A 45 -2.85 15.26 14.39
C LEU A 45 -2.44 16.73 14.30
N GLU A 46 -2.00 17.29 15.42
CA GLU A 46 -1.42 18.63 15.44
C GLU A 46 -0.17 18.69 14.54
N PRO A 47 0.15 19.88 13.99
CA PRO A 47 1.31 20.08 13.16
C PRO A 47 2.59 19.67 13.89
N SER A 48 3.10 18.49 13.55
CA SER A 48 4.30 17.93 14.14
C SER A 48 5.21 17.34 13.06
N VAL A 49 6.49 17.20 13.39
CA VAL A 49 7.48 16.55 12.52
C VAL A 49 7.07 15.10 12.25
N ILE A 50 6.55 14.40 13.27
CA ILE A 50 6.11 13.01 13.16
C ILE A 50 4.93 12.88 12.18
N ALA A 51 3.90 13.72 12.31
CA ALA A 51 2.77 13.73 11.38
C ALA A 51 3.21 14.05 9.94
N SER A 52 4.21 14.92 9.77
CA SER A 52 4.78 15.25 8.45
C SER A 52 5.56 14.07 7.84
N ILE A 53 6.33 13.33 8.65
CA ILE A 53 7.04 12.13 8.22
C ILE A 53 6.04 11.04 7.82
N LEU A 54 5.03 10.77 8.67
CA LEU A 54 3.99 9.79 8.38
C LEU A 54 3.28 10.10 7.06
N PHE A 55 2.86 11.36 6.87
CA PHE A 55 2.28 11.82 5.61
C PHE A 55 3.21 11.56 4.42
N GLY A 56 4.49 11.94 4.53
CA GLY A 56 5.47 11.74 3.46
C GLY A 56 5.63 10.27 3.07
N ILE A 57 5.73 9.36 4.05
CA ILE A 57 5.83 7.92 3.80
C ILE A 57 4.58 7.40 3.11
N HIS A 58 3.39 7.77 3.58
CA HIS A 58 2.13 7.34 2.96
C HIS A 58 1.98 7.85 1.52
N MET A 59 2.34 9.11 1.24
CA MET A 59 2.33 9.65 -0.12
C MET A 59 3.33 8.95 -1.05
N PHE A 60 4.53 8.62 -0.54
CA PHE A 60 5.52 7.85 -1.30
C PHE A 60 5.01 6.43 -1.60
N CYS A 61 4.40 5.77 -0.62
CA CYS A 61 3.81 4.44 -0.81
C CYS A 61 2.67 4.46 -1.83
N THR A 62 1.77 5.47 -1.75
CA THR A 62 0.72 5.68 -2.76
C THR A 62 1.31 5.82 -4.16
N LEU A 63 2.35 6.64 -4.33
CA LEU A 63 2.96 6.85 -5.63
C LEU A 63 3.51 5.53 -6.22
N LEU A 64 4.24 4.75 -5.41
CA LEU A 64 4.76 3.45 -5.83
C LEU A 64 3.64 2.47 -6.20
N SER A 65 2.56 2.40 -5.40
CA SER A 65 1.41 1.55 -5.71
C SER A 65 0.67 1.98 -6.98
N LEU A 66 0.53 3.28 -7.23
CA LEU A 66 -0.07 3.79 -8.47
C LEU A 66 0.79 3.48 -9.70
N ILE A 67 2.10 3.67 -9.60
CA ILE A 67 3.04 3.29 -10.67
C ILE A 67 2.90 1.80 -10.95
N PHE A 68 3.00 0.94 -9.93
CA PHE A 68 2.85 -0.50 -10.10
C PHE A 68 1.50 -0.88 -10.72
N LEU A 69 0.40 -0.26 -10.27
CA LEU A 69 -0.94 -0.49 -10.81
C LEU A 69 -1.04 -0.15 -12.30
N VAL A 70 -0.50 1.00 -12.71
CA VAL A 70 -0.43 1.41 -14.12
C VAL A 70 0.36 0.39 -14.94
N PHE A 71 1.51 -0.07 -14.44
CA PHE A 71 2.30 -1.10 -15.11
C PHE A 71 1.56 -2.44 -15.20
N CYS A 72 0.80 -2.83 -14.18
CA CYS A 72 -0.07 -4.00 -14.23
C CYS A 72 -1.16 -3.87 -15.32
N PHE A 73 -1.73 -2.68 -15.54
CA PHE A 73 -2.71 -2.46 -16.61
C PHE A 73 -2.11 -2.46 -18.01
N LEU A 74 -0.90 -1.92 -18.17
CA LEU A 74 -0.26 -1.80 -19.48
C LEU A 74 0.18 -3.15 -20.10
N LYS A 75 0.08 -4.27 -19.36
CA LYS A 75 0.36 -5.67 -19.81
C LYS A 75 1.64 -5.83 -20.65
N ARG A 76 2.62 -4.94 -20.48
CA ARG A 76 3.79 -4.84 -21.36
C ARG A 76 4.86 -5.82 -20.90
N LYS A 77 5.56 -6.48 -21.84
CA LYS A 77 6.63 -7.48 -21.58
C LYS A 77 7.89 -6.83 -20.97
N PHE A 78 7.77 -6.26 -19.78
CA PHE A 78 8.89 -5.68 -19.04
C PHE A 78 9.46 -6.74 -18.10
N GLY A 79 10.23 -7.70 -18.60
CA GLY A 79 10.76 -8.80 -17.77
C GLY A 79 11.49 -8.31 -16.52
N THR A 80 12.65 -7.68 -16.68
CA THR A 80 13.50 -7.26 -15.55
C THR A 80 12.95 -6.05 -14.78
N PHE A 81 12.27 -5.13 -15.47
CA PHE A 81 11.73 -3.92 -14.84
C PHE A 81 10.47 -4.22 -14.00
N TYR A 82 9.71 -5.27 -14.35
CA TYR A 82 8.59 -5.73 -13.54
C TYR A 82 9.06 -6.28 -12.19
N GLU A 83 10.14 -7.05 -12.15
CA GLU A 83 10.72 -7.56 -10.89
C GLU A 83 11.13 -6.42 -9.94
N VAL A 84 11.79 -5.38 -10.48
CA VAL A 84 12.21 -4.21 -9.68
C VAL A 84 10.99 -3.45 -9.15
N LEU A 85 9.98 -3.22 -9.99
CA LEU A 85 8.75 -2.55 -9.57
C LEU A 85 7.95 -3.38 -8.56
N LEU A 86 7.89 -4.70 -8.74
CA LEU A 86 7.26 -5.62 -7.80
C LEU A 86 7.97 -5.55 -6.45
N HIS A 87 9.30 -5.50 -6.44
CA HIS A 87 10.08 -5.37 -5.22
C HIS A 87 9.84 -4.02 -4.53
N ALA A 88 9.80 -2.93 -5.29
CA ALA A 88 9.48 -1.61 -4.77
C ALA A 88 8.05 -1.54 -4.19
N TYR A 89 7.09 -2.22 -4.83
CA TYR A 89 5.73 -2.35 -4.33
C TYR A 89 5.65 -3.20 -3.05
N LEU A 90 6.36 -4.32 -2.96
CA LEU A 90 6.44 -5.10 -1.73
C LEU A 90 7.08 -4.29 -0.59
N LEU A 91 8.10 -3.48 -0.89
CA LEU A 91 8.69 -2.56 0.06
C LEU A 91 7.68 -1.51 0.53
N SER A 92 6.81 -1.00 -0.35
CA SER A 92 5.76 -0.05 0.05
C SER A 92 4.71 -0.69 0.97
N ILE A 93 4.37 -1.97 0.76
CA ILE A 93 3.51 -2.73 1.70
C ILE A 93 4.19 -2.84 3.07
N LEU A 94 5.47 -3.21 3.08
CA LEU A 94 6.23 -3.35 4.32
C LEU A 94 6.30 -2.02 5.09
N LEU A 95 6.59 -0.92 4.39
CA LEU A 95 6.59 0.42 4.99
C LEU A 95 5.21 0.78 5.57
N MET A 96 4.12 0.51 4.84
CA MET A 96 2.76 0.76 5.32
C MET A 96 2.46 -0.06 6.58
N ALA A 97 2.90 -1.32 6.65
CA ALA A 97 2.71 -2.15 7.84
C ALA A 97 3.49 -1.60 9.04
N LEU A 98 4.74 -1.17 8.84
CA LEU A 98 5.57 -0.58 9.89
C LEU A 98 5.02 0.77 10.38
N THR A 99 4.58 1.65 9.48
CA THR A 99 3.96 2.92 9.87
C THR A 99 2.63 2.71 10.56
N SER A 100 1.85 1.70 10.17
CA SER A 100 0.59 1.36 10.84
C SER A 100 0.84 0.84 12.27
N LEU A 101 1.84 -0.03 12.45
CA LEU A 101 2.26 -0.47 13.79
C LEU A 101 2.72 0.69 14.65
N PHE A 102 3.53 1.59 14.09
CA PHE A 102 3.93 2.81 14.77
C PHE A 102 2.73 3.68 15.15
N ALA A 103 1.79 3.89 14.23
CA ALA A 103 0.60 4.70 14.46
C ALA A 103 -0.28 4.12 15.58
N VAL A 104 -0.47 2.81 15.65
CA VAL A 104 -1.25 2.18 16.74
C VAL A 104 -0.67 2.50 18.12
N MET A 105 0.65 2.60 18.24
CA MET A 105 1.31 2.98 19.50
C MET A 105 1.32 4.49 19.74
N PHE A 106 1.57 5.28 18.69
CA PHE A 106 1.75 6.73 18.78
C PHE A 106 0.44 7.50 18.94
N LEU A 107 -0.61 7.08 18.25
CA LEU A 107 -1.85 7.85 18.07
C LEU A 107 -2.65 8.01 19.39
N PRO A 108 -2.77 6.99 20.27
CA PRO A 108 -3.34 7.18 21.61
C PRO A 108 -2.54 8.16 22.48
N LEU A 109 -1.21 8.09 22.43
CA LEU A 109 -0.33 8.99 23.19
C LEU A 109 -0.49 10.43 22.71
N ALA A 110 -0.52 10.64 21.38
CA ALA A 110 -0.70 11.96 20.79
C ALA A 110 -2.05 12.59 21.21
N PHE A 111 -3.14 11.83 21.18
CA PHE A 111 -4.44 12.34 21.63
C PHE A 111 -4.50 12.63 23.13
N LEU A 112 -3.87 11.79 23.97
CA LEU A 112 -3.78 12.08 25.40
C LEU A 112 -3.00 13.38 25.66
N GLN A 113 -1.87 13.58 24.98
CA GLN A 113 -1.08 14.80 25.10
C GLN A 113 -1.87 16.05 24.66
N GLN A 114 -2.61 15.97 23.55
CA GLN A 114 -3.47 17.04 23.06
C GLN A 114 -4.63 17.36 24.01
N SER A 115 -5.22 16.33 24.63
CA SER A 115 -6.30 16.53 25.60
C SER A 115 -5.81 17.21 26.88
N HIS A 116 -4.58 16.91 27.32
CA HIS A 116 -3.97 17.54 28.49
C HIS A 116 -3.64 19.01 28.22
N SER A 117 -3.02 19.33 27.07
CA SER A 117 -2.71 20.71 26.70
C SER A 117 -3.98 21.57 26.56
N PHE A 118 -5.08 20.99 26.08
CA PHE A 118 -6.37 21.69 26.01
C PHE A 118 -7.02 21.90 27.38
N SER A 119 -6.76 21.02 28.36
CA SER A 119 -7.31 21.15 29.72
C SER A 119 -6.56 22.16 30.61
N GLU A 120 -5.32 22.51 30.26
CA GLU A 120 -4.47 23.43 31.02
C GLU A 120 -4.50 24.88 30.51
N GLY A 121 -5.16 25.14 29.36
CA GLY A 121 -5.32 26.47 28.76
C GLY A 121 -6.68 27.11 29.05
#